data_AF-A0AAD8Y763-F1
#
_entry.id   AF-A0AAD8Y763-F1
#
_cell.length_a   1.000
_cell.length_b   1.000
_cell.length_c   1.000
_cell.angle_alpha   90.00
_cell.angle_beta   90.00
_cell.angle_gamma   90.00
#
_symmetry.space_group_name_H-M   'P 1'
#
loop_
_entity.id
_entity.type
_entity.pdbx_description
1 polymer ?
#
loop_
_entity_poly.entity_id
_entity_poly.type
_entity_poly.pdbx_seq_one_letter_code
_entity_poly.pdbx_strand_id
1 'polypeptide(L)'
;MMAAGEYYIFTGREVVLPRHVTHVRIDKSLTVIPARAFHAHPNITELVCHDGVIKVVEEWAFDQCPSLRRVIMPGVKEVEENVFYECKALMDVECGKLEIIGEGAFDHCYSLRSIDLSSVMTVEELAFYYCRSLTNIKFGDKLNQSERGHSVIAPLWSESQSHC
;
A
#
# COMPACT_ATOMS: atom_id res chain seq x y z
N MET A 1 -17.45 -10.36 -19.79
CA MET A 1 -16.35 -11.00 -19.05
C MET A 1 -15.06 -10.46 -19.65
N MET A 2 -14.27 -9.71 -18.88
CA MET A 2 -12.91 -9.35 -19.28
C MET A 2 -12.07 -10.64 -19.35
N ALA A 3 -11.20 -10.78 -20.34
CA ALA A 3 -10.35 -11.97 -20.46
C ALA A 3 -9.33 -12.04 -19.31
N ALA A 4 -8.86 -13.25 -18.97
CA ALA A 4 -7.77 -13.41 -18.02
C ALA A 4 -6.52 -12.65 -18.52
N GLY A 5 -6.09 -11.63 -17.79
CA GLY A 5 -4.97 -10.75 -18.14
C GLY A 5 -5.37 -9.35 -18.63
N GLU A 6 -6.66 -9.06 -18.83
CA GLU A 6 -7.11 -7.70 -19.13
C GLU A 6 -7.27 -6.88 -17.85
N TYR A 7 -6.61 -5.72 -17.81
CA TYR A 7 -6.76 -4.76 -16.73
C TYR A 7 -7.98 -3.89 -16.97
N TYR A 8 -8.78 -3.69 -15.93
CA TYR A 8 -9.74 -2.58 -15.91
C TYR A 8 -8.95 -1.26 -15.77
N ILE A 9 -9.19 -0.31 -16.68
CA ILE A 9 -8.56 1.01 -16.60
C ILE A 9 -9.45 1.91 -15.73
N PHE A 10 -8.95 2.30 -14.56
CA PHE A 10 -9.65 3.22 -13.66
C PHE A 10 -9.34 4.67 -14.02
N THR A 11 -10.37 5.46 -14.27
CA THR A 11 -10.28 6.83 -14.78
C THR A 11 -10.63 7.91 -13.75
N GLY A 12 -10.98 7.51 -12.51
CA GLY A 12 -11.35 8.41 -11.42
C GLY A 12 -12.78 8.96 -11.50
N ARG A 13 -13.56 8.51 -12.48
CA ARG A 13 -14.97 8.93 -12.68
C ARG A 13 -15.96 7.85 -12.27
N GLU A 14 -15.44 6.66 -11.99
CA GLU A 14 -16.21 5.51 -11.57
C GLU A 14 -16.76 5.72 -10.16
N VAL A 15 -18.07 5.56 -10.01
CA VAL A 15 -18.72 5.61 -8.69
C VAL A 15 -18.56 4.27 -7.95
N VAL A 16 -18.62 3.15 -8.68
CA VAL A 16 -18.43 1.79 -8.14
C VAL A 16 -17.81 0.92 -9.24
N LEU A 17 -16.71 0.24 -8.93
CA LEU A 17 -16.15 -0.74 -9.87
C LEU A 17 -17.01 -2.02 -9.94
N PRO A 18 -17.13 -2.65 -11.13
CA PRO A 18 -17.83 -3.91 -11.25
C PRO A 18 -17.17 -5.01 -10.41
N ARG A 19 -17.98 -5.75 -9.63
CA ARG A 19 -17.50 -6.79 -8.70
C ARG A 19 -16.65 -7.90 -9.34
N HIS A 20 -16.70 -8.10 -10.65
CA HIS A 20 -15.91 -9.11 -11.36
C HIS A 20 -14.50 -8.63 -11.74
N VAL A 21 -14.18 -7.35 -11.50
CA VAL A 21 -12.85 -6.80 -11.75
C VAL A 21 -11.86 -7.40 -10.75
N THR A 22 -10.75 -7.93 -11.28
CA THR A 22 -9.67 -8.53 -10.49
C THR A 22 -8.35 -7.79 -10.66
N HIS A 23 -8.09 -7.22 -11.84
CA HIS A 23 -6.86 -6.48 -12.15
C HIS A 23 -7.23 -5.05 -12.50
N VAL A 24 -6.65 -4.09 -11.78
CA VAL A 24 -6.89 -2.67 -11.99
C VAL A 24 -5.59 -2.00 -12.41
N ARG A 25 -5.69 -1.17 -13.44
CA ARG A 25 -4.64 -0.25 -13.85
C ARG A 25 -5.15 1.16 -13.72
N ILE A 26 -4.40 2.01 -13.03
CA ILE A 26 -4.76 3.41 -12.88
C ILE A 26 -4.40 4.15 -14.15
N ASP A 27 -5.35 4.91 -14.70
CA ASP A 27 -5.12 5.69 -15.91
C ASP A 27 -4.01 6.72 -15.71
N LYS A 28 -3.16 6.90 -16.73
CA LYS A 28 -2.00 7.80 -16.69
C LYS A 28 -2.37 9.28 -16.54
N SER A 29 -3.63 9.65 -16.75
CA SER A 29 -4.11 11.03 -16.57
C SER A 29 -4.33 11.40 -15.10
N LEU A 30 -4.42 10.40 -14.22
CA LEU A 30 -4.65 10.61 -12.80
C LEU A 30 -3.34 10.97 -12.08
N THR A 31 -3.43 11.93 -11.16
CA THR A 31 -2.37 12.27 -10.21
C THR A 31 -2.68 11.78 -8.80
N VAL A 32 -3.92 11.35 -8.56
CA VAL A 32 -4.43 10.92 -7.25
C VAL A 32 -5.33 9.71 -7.46
N ILE A 33 -5.26 8.74 -6.56
CA ILE A 33 -6.33 7.75 -6.38
C ILE A 33 -7.24 8.29 -5.28
N PRO A 34 -8.52 8.59 -5.59
CA PRO A 34 -9.37 9.31 -4.66
C PRO A 34 -9.80 8.44 -3.47
N ALA A 35 -10.21 9.12 -2.39
CA ALA A 35 -10.66 8.51 -1.17
C ALA A 35 -11.76 7.46 -1.45
N ARG A 36 -11.64 6.29 -0.79
CA ARG A 36 -12.58 5.18 -0.91
C ARG A 36 -12.81 4.63 -2.33
N ALA A 37 -11.95 4.94 -3.31
CA ALA A 37 -12.12 4.53 -4.71
C ALA A 37 -12.41 3.03 -4.91
N PHE A 38 -11.80 2.19 -4.09
CA PHE A 38 -11.90 0.73 -4.13
C PHE A 38 -12.29 0.13 -2.77
N HIS A 39 -12.87 0.92 -1.87
CA HIS A 39 -13.31 0.48 -0.54
C HIS A 39 -14.06 -0.85 -0.59
N ALA A 40 -13.64 -1.79 0.26
CA ALA A 40 -14.24 -3.12 0.43
C ALA A 40 -14.43 -3.91 -0.87
N HIS A 41 -13.63 -3.65 -1.92
CA HIS A 41 -13.83 -4.33 -3.19
C HIS A 41 -13.46 -5.82 -3.07
N PRO A 42 -14.40 -6.75 -3.35
CA PRO A 42 -14.26 -8.14 -2.92
C PRO A 42 -13.22 -8.94 -3.71
N ASN A 43 -12.92 -8.54 -4.95
CA ASN A 43 -12.24 -9.38 -5.92
C ASN A 43 -10.99 -8.77 -6.57
N ILE A 44 -10.61 -7.52 -6.25
CA ILE A 44 -9.37 -6.97 -6.81
C ILE A 44 -8.21 -7.75 -6.20
N THR A 45 -7.35 -8.29 -7.04
CA THR A 45 -6.15 -9.05 -6.66
C THR A 45 -4.87 -8.28 -6.97
N GLU A 46 -4.88 -7.41 -7.98
CA GLU A 46 -3.71 -6.64 -8.38
C GLU A 46 -4.08 -5.20 -8.77
N LEU A 47 -3.28 -4.26 -8.28
CA LEU A 47 -3.28 -2.86 -8.68
C LEU A 47 -1.94 -2.48 -9.35
N VAL A 48 -2.02 -1.78 -10.48
CA VAL A 48 -0.84 -1.24 -11.18
C VAL A 48 -1.02 0.24 -11.49
N CYS A 49 -0.14 1.08 -10.93
CA CYS A 49 -0.01 2.49 -11.28
C CYS A 49 1.06 2.68 -12.37
N HIS A 50 0.79 3.52 -13.36
CA HIS A 50 1.80 3.91 -14.36
C HIS A 50 2.89 4.82 -13.78
N ASP A 51 4.05 4.84 -14.44
CA ASP A 51 5.37 5.45 -14.11
C ASP A 51 5.39 6.87 -13.48
N GLY A 52 4.75 7.01 -12.33
CA GLY A 52 4.92 8.12 -11.40
C GLY A 52 4.16 9.39 -11.69
N VAL A 53 3.01 9.30 -12.38
CA VAL A 53 2.04 10.42 -12.41
C VAL A 53 1.28 10.50 -11.08
N ILE A 54 0.84 9.36 -10.55
CA ILE A 54 0.17 9.29 -9.25
C ILE A 54 1.12 9.71 -8.16
N LYS A 55 0.72 10.70 -7.37
CA LYS A 55 1.48 11.24 -6.24
C LYS A 55 0.91 10.77 -4.92
N VAL A 56 -0.42 10.73 -4.81
CA VAL A 56 -1.12 10.47 -3.55
C VAL A 56 -2.15 9.36 -3.77
N VAL A 57 -2.26 8.48 -2.79
CA VAL A 57 -3.38 7.56 -2.62
C VAL A 57 -4.12 8.01 -1.38
N GLU A 58 -5.34 8.51 -1.57
CA GLU A 58 -6.12 9.15 -0.51
C GLU A 58 -6.72 8.15 0.48
N GLU A 59 -7.14 8.68 1.63
CA GLU A 59 -7.73 7.95 2.75
C GLU A 59 -8.70 6.82 2.33
N TRP A 60 -8.52 5.65 2.92
CA TRP A 60 -9.36 4.46 2.71
C TRP A 60 -9.50 4.01 1.24
N ALA A 61 -8.61 4.40 0.32
CA ALA A 61 -8.79 4.06 -1.10
C ALA A 61 -8.94 2.55 -1.37
N PHE A 62 -8.29 1.68 -0.59
CA PHE A 62 -8.33 0.22 -0.72
C PHE A 62 -8.67 -0.49 0.59
N ASP A 63 -9.20 0.18 1.60
CA ASP A 63 -9.47 -0.46 2.88
C ASP A 63 -10.45 -1.63 2.71
N GLN A 64 -10.25 -2.66 3.52
CA GLN A 64 -11.03 -3.89 3.55
C GLN A 64 -11.10 -4.60 2.18
N CYS A 65 -10.08 -4.51 1.31
CA CYS A 65 -9.99 -5.33 0.10
C CYS A 65 -9.42 -6.73 0.41
N PRO A 66 -10.25 -7.77 0.65
CA PRO A 66 -9.75 -9.04 1.20
C PRO A 66 -8.95 -9.86 0.20
N SER A 67 -9.11 -9.58 -1.10
CA SER A 67 -8.48 -10.33 -2.19
C SER A 67 -7.22 -9.64 -2.74
N LEU A 68 -6.94 -8.40 -2.34
CA LEU A 68 -5.83 -7.63 -2.87
C LEU A 68 -4.52 -8.28 -2.43
N ARG A 69 -3.70 -8.70 -3.39
CA ARG A 69 -2.45 -9.44 -3.16
C ARG A 69 -1.22 -8.64 -3.52
N ARG A 70 -1.31 -7.84 -4.58
CA ARG A 70 -0.17 -7.12 -5.14
C ARG A 70 -0.53 -5.68 -5.51
N VAL A 71 0.35 -4.76 -5.12
CA VAL A 71 0.24 -3.33 -5.43
C VAL A 71 1.56 -2.86 -6.02
N ILE A 72 1.51 -2.31 -7.24
CA ILE A 72 2.66 -1.73 -7.93
C ILE A 72 2.45 -0.23 -8.10
N MET A 73 3.20 0.56 -7.33
CA MET A 73 3.06 2.01 -7.28
C MET A 73 4.42 2.73 -7.32
N PRO A 74 5.13 2.68 -8.46
CA PRO A 74 6.54 3.06 -8.54
C PRO A 74 6.81 4.55 -8.32
N GLY A 75 5.81 5.42 -8.48
CA GLY A 75 5.99 6.87 -8.27
C GLY A 75 4.99 7.56 -7.37
N VAL A 76 4.18 6.79 -6.62
CA VAL A 76 3.43 7.31 -5.47
C VAL A 76 4.40 7.82 -4.43
N LYS A 77 4.13 9.01 -3.91
CA LYS A 77 4.91 9.70 -2.86
C LYS A 77 4.26 9.55 -1.49
N GLU A 78 2.94 9.44 -1.44
CA GLU A 78 2.19 9.44 -0.20
C GLU A 78 1.04 8.44 -0.27
N VAL A 79 0.93 7.65 0.80
CA VAL A 79 -0.27 6.87 1.11
C VAL A 79 -0.84 7.44 2.39
N GLU A 80 -2.07 7.92 2.33
CA GLU A 80 -2.75 8.57 3.45
C GLU A 80 -3.29 7.55 4.48
N GLU A 81 -4.13 8.03 5.38
CA GLU A 81 -4.72 7.24 6.46
C GLU A 81 -5.43 5.98 5.94
N ASN A 82 -5.11 4.84 6.56
CA ASN A 82 -5.85 3.58 6.40
C ASN A 82 -6.01 3.08 4.94
N VAL A 83 -5.16 3.52 4.00
CA VAL A 83 -5.30 3.21 2.57
C VAL A 83 -5.46 1.71 2.29
N PHE A 84 -4.66 0.85 2.93
CA PHE A 84 -4.71 -0.61 2.81
C PHE A 84 -5.16 -1.30 4.11
N TYR A 85 -5.87 -0.59 5.00
CA TYR A 85 -6.39 -1.14 6.24
C TYR A 85 -7.15 -2.45 5.98
N GLU A 86 -6.86 -3.52 6.72
CA GLU A 86 -7.47 -4.85 6.55
C GLU A 86 -7.36 -5.47 5.14
N CYS A 87 -6.36 -5.10 4.34
CA CYS A 87 -5.98 -5.85 3.13
C CYS A 87 -5.28 -7.17 3.50
N LYS A 88 -6.02 -8.12 4.07
CA LYS A 88 -5.49 -9.34 4.72
C LYS A 88 -4.66 -10.24 3.80
N ALA A 89 -4.92 -10.19 2.49
CA ALA A 89 -4.20 -10.97 1.48
C ALA A 89 -3.03 -10.22 0.83
N LEU A 90 -2.79 -8.95 1.19
CA LEU A 90 -1.74 -8.14 0.57
C LEU A 90 -0.38 -8.72 0.94
N MET A 91 0.37 -9.16 -0.08
CA MET A 91 1.65 -9.85 0.07
C MET A 91 2.81 -8.98 -0.43
N ASP A 92 2.62 -8.36 -1.58
CA ASP A 92 3.67 -7.68 -2.34
C ASP A 92 3.30 -6.22 -2.59
N VAL A 93 4.12 -5.30 -2.08
CA VAL A 93 3.99 -3.85 -2.29
C VAL A 93 5.28 -3.34 -2.91
N GLU A 94 5.19 -2.88 -4.15
CA GLU A 94 6.29 -2.27 -4.88
C GLU A 94 6.12 -0.75 -4.90
N CYS A 95 6.87 -0.05 -4.05
CA CYS A 95 6.81 1.40 -3.90
C CYS A 95 8.20 2.03 -4.07
N GLY A 96 8.44 2.68 -5.22
CA GLY A 96 9.77 3.18 -5.57
C GLY A 96 10.12 4.58 -5.02
N LYS A 97 9.11 5.44 -4.87
CA LYS A 97 9.27 6.85 -4.48
C LYS A 97 8.42 7.26 -3.27
N LEU A 98 7.96 6.27 -2.51
CA LEU A 98 7.13 6.51 -1.33
C LEU A 98 7.95 7.25 -0.27
N GLU A 99 7.41 8.38 0.17
CA GLU A 99 8.03 9.35 1.08
C GLU A 99 7.27 9.41 2.41
N ILE A 100 5.94 9.28 2.38
CA ILE A 100 5.05 9.39 3.55
C ILE A 100 4.11 8.18 3.62
N ILE A 101 3.99 7.60 4.80
CA ILE A 101 3.03 6.54 5.14
C ILE A 101 2.17 7.03 6.30
N GLY A 102 0.89 7.26 6.01
CA GLY A 102 -0.09 7.77 6.95
C GLY A 102 -0.52 6.76 8.03
N GLU A 103 -1.29 7.26 9.00
CA GLU A 103 -1.77 6.49 10.14
C GLU A 103 -2.53 5.23 9.67
N GLY A 104 -2.18 4.07 10.22
CA GLY A 104 -2.85 2.80 9.92
C GLY A 104 -2.78 2.34 8.45
N ALA A 105 -1.96 2.96 7.58
CA ALA A 105 -1.99 2.73 6.14
C ALA A 105 -1.89 1.26 5.69
N PHE A 106 -1.18 0.41 6.44
CA PHE A 106 -1.10 -1.04 6.22
C PHE A 106 -1.55 -1.84 7.45
N ASP A 107 -2.35 -1.27 8.35
CA ASP A 107 -2.83 -1.97 9.54
C ASP A 107 -3.64 -3.24 9.16
N HIS A 108 -3.42 -4.33 9.90
CA HIS A 108 -4.00 -5.66 9.67
C HIS A 108 -3.67 -6.28 8.30
N CYS A 109 -2.61 -5.85 7.60
CA CYS A 109 -2.07 -6.51 6.41
C CYS A 109 -1.29 -7.79 6.78
N TYR A 110 -1.99 -8.83 7.27
CA TYR A 110 -1.37 -10.03 7.85
C TYR A 110 -0.41 -10.79 6.91
N SER A 111 -0.62 -10.70 5.61
CA SER A 111 0.16 -11.43 4.60
C SER A 111 1.36 -10.66 4.07
N LEU A 112 1.52 -9.38 4.43
CA LEU A 112 2.56 -8.52 3.88
C LEU A 112 3.91 -9.02 4.37
N ARG A 113 4.82 -9.37 3.44
CA ARG A 113 6.10 -10.02 3.78
C ARG A 113 7.28 -9.06 3.74
N SER A 114 7.24 -8.15 2.77
CA SER A 114 8.33 -7.22 2.51
C SER A 114 7.81 -5.88 2.01
N ILE A 115 8.52 -4.82 2.37
CA ILE A 115 8.28 -3.47 1.84
C ILE A 115 9.60 -2.70 1.77
N ASP A 116 9.80 -1.93 0.69
CA ASP A 116 10.95 -1.05 0.53
C ASP A 116 10.61 0.35 1.04
N LEU A 117 11.23 0.74 2.16
CA LEU A 117 11.10 2.05 2.80
C LEU A 117 12.33 2.93 2.58
N SER A 118 13.17 2.63 1.57
CA SER A 118 14.43 3.37 1.31
C SER A 118 14.23 4.86 1.08
N SER A 119 13.08 5.25 0.52
CA SER A 119 12.72 6.64 0.22
C SER A 119 11.86 7.29 1.29
N VAL A 120 11.34 6.51 2.24
CA VAL A 120 10.37 6.97 3.23
C VAL A 120 11.06 7.85 4.27
N MET A 121 10.42 8.98 4.57
CA MET A 121 10.86 10.00 5.50
C MET A 121 9.99 10.01 6.76
N THR A 122 8.71 9.66 6.61
CA THR A 122 7.70 9.73 7.67
C THR A 122 6.84 8.47 7.67
N VAL A 123 6.65 7.90 8.85
CA VAL A 123 5.75 6.77 9.13
C VAL A 123 4.93 7.10 10.35
N GLU A 124 3.63 7.27 10.16
CA GLU A 124 2.69 7.65 11.21
C GLU A 124 2.23 6.46 12.07
N GLU A 125 1.42 6.77 13.10
CA GLU A 125 0.99 5.79 14.11
C GLU A 125 0.30 4.58 13.47
N LEU A 126 0.54 3.39 14.03
CA LEU A 126 -0.09 2.13 13.60
C LEU A 126 0.07 1.76 12.11
N ALA A 127 0.91 2.44 11.34
CA ALA A 127 1.03 2.24 9.89
C ALA A 127 1.25 0.77 9.48
N PHE A 128 1.93 -0.03 10.31
CA PHE A 128 2.14 -1.48 10.09
C PHE A 128 1.61 -2.32 11.26
N TYR A 129 0.60 -1.84 11.98
CA TYR A 129 0.04 -2.58 13.11
C TYR A 129 -0.54 -3.92 12.64
N TYR A 130 -0.30 -4.97 13.41
CA TYR A 130 -0.64 -6.35 13.05
C TYR A 130 -0.15 -6.87 11.67
N CYS A 131 0.90 -6.30 11.07
CA CYS A 131 1.60 -6.89 9.91
C CYS A 131 2.45 -8.12 10.31
N ARG A 132 1.80 -9.22 10.71
CA ARG A 132 2.43 -10.38 11.36
C ARG A 132 3.43 -11.16 10.50
N SER A 133 3.35 -11.06 9.17
CA SER A 133 4.28 -11.73 8.25
C SER A 133 5.43 -10.83 7.79
N LEU A 134 5.42 -9.56 8.19
CA LEU A 134 6.37 -8.57 7.71
C LEU A 134 7.72 -8.80 8.39
N THR A 135 8.68 -9.31 7.62
CA THR A 135 10.00 -9.74 8.13
C THR A 135 11.15 -9.09 7.37
N ASN A 136 10.90 -8.62 6.15
CA ASN A 136 11.93 -8.05 5.30
C ASN A 136 11.61 -6.59 4.96
N ILE A 137 12.16 -5.67 5.75
CA ILE A 137 11.99 -4.23 5.57
C ILE A 137 13.32 -3.63 5.19
N LYS A 138 13.33 -2.89 4.08
CA LYS A 138 14.51 -2.16 3.66
C LYS A 138 14.38 -0.70 4.08
N PHE A 139 15.20 -0.26 5.02
CA PHE A 139 15.19 1.11 5.53
C PHE A 139 16.14 2.02 4.75
N GLY A 140 15.74 3.29 4.61
CA GLY A 140 16.61 4.35 4.13
C GLY A 140 17.19 5.20 5.25
N ASP A 141 18.18 6.03 4.89
CA ASP A 141 18.83 6.96 5.83
C ASP A 141 17.96 8.19 6.15
N LYS A 142 16.89 8.41 5.37
CA LYS A 142 16.01 9.57 5.51
C LYS A 142 14.93 9.43 6.59
N LEU A 143 14.68 8.20 7.06
CA LEU A 143 13.64 7.92 8.04
C LEU A 143 14.01 8.55 9.39
N ASN A 144 13.11 9.37 9.95
CA ASN A 144 13.40 10.19 11.14
C ASN A 144 13.76 9.32 12.36
N GLN A 145 14.83 9.71 13.07
CA GLN A 145 15.38 8.96 14.22
C GLN A 145 14.43 8.85 15.43
N SER A 146 13.33 9.60 15.47
CA SER A 146 12.28 9.47 16.49
C SER A 146 11.30 8.34 16.19
N GLU A 147 11.01 8.08 14.92
CA GLU A 147 10.14 6.98 14.45
C GLU A 147 10.85 5.62 14.58
N ARG A 148 12.18 5.69 14.64
CA ARG A 148 13.06 4.60 15.00
C ARG A 148 12.80 4.12 16.44
N GLY A 149 12.82 5.02 17.42
CA GLY A 149 12.73 4.63 18.84
C GLY A 149 11.34 4.28 19.39
N HIS A 150 10.26 4.68 18.71
CA HIS A 150 8.89 4.54 19.22
C HIS A 150 8.09 3.53 18.40
N SER A 151 7.68 2.44 19.04
CA SER A 151 6.48 1.59 18.84
C SER A 151 6.03 1.19 17.42
N VAL A 152 5.90 2.10 16.46
CA VAL A 152 5.28 1.90 15.14
C VAL A 152 5.94 0.80 14.30
N ILE A 153 7.24 0.60 14.46
CA ILE A 153 8.02 -0.48 13.83
C ILE A 153 8.92 -1.22 14.82
N ALA A 154 8.82 -0.91 16.13
CA ALA A 154 9.71 -1.44 17.15
C ALA A 154 9.76 -2.99 17.23
N PRO A 155 8.64 -3.73 17.06
CA PRO A 155 8.69 -5.20 16.98
C PRO A 155 9.44 -5.71 15.74
N LEU A 156 9.44 -4.95 14.65
CA LEU A 156 10.07 -5.31 13.38
C LEU A 156 11.59 -5.07 13.42
N TRP A 157 12.07 -4.29 14.39
CA TRP A 157 13.48 -3.97 14.57
C TRP A 157 14.24 -4.98 15.41
N SER A 158 13.61 -5.56 16.43
CA SER A 158 14.23 -6.59 17.27
C SER A 158 14.63 -7.85 16.50
N GLU A 159 13.96 -8.14 15.38
CA GLU A 159 14.24 -9.33 14.57
C GLU A 159 15.34 -9.11 13.52
N SER A 160 15.66 -7.87 13.16
CA SER A 160 16.69 -7.56 12.15
C SER A 160 18.12 -7.49 12.71
N GLN A 161 18.30 -7.43 14.03
CA GLN A 161 19.61 -7.40 14.70
C GLN A 161 20.03 -8.71 15.38
N SER A 162 19.30 -9.81 15.19
CA SER A 162 19.63 -11.12 15.79
C SER A 162 20.68 -11.96 15.03
N HIS A 163 21.54 -11.30 14.25
CA HIS A 163 22.81 -11.87 13.78
C HIS A 163 23.96 -10.88 14.02
N CYS A 164 24.43 -10.83 15.27
CA CYS A 164 25.81 -10.57 15.65
C CYS A 164 26.28 -11.71 16.55
#